data_AF-A0A7W1L1U9-F1
#
_entry.id   AF-A0A7W1L1U9-F1
#
_cell.length_a   1.000
_cell.length_b   1.000
_cell.length_c   1.000
_cell.angle_alpha   90.00
_cell.angle_beta   90.00
_cell.angle_gamma   90.00
#
_symmetry.space_group_name_H-M   'P 1'
#
loop_
_entity.id
_entity.type
_entity.pdbx_description
1 polymer ?
#
loop_
_entity_poly.entity_id
_entity_poly.type
_entity_poly.pdbx_seq_one_letter_code
_entity_poly.pdbx_strand_id
1 'polypeptide(L)'
;LGPHNINAGGGEETTVRKQLKELYSAIEEAKADITGLWALQYLMDKGMVEKSMGRSLYTTFLASCFRSVRFGVTEAHGKGIAVQFNYLTDEGAIKFDERTGTFRIEESRIKEAVNKLTREILTLQAEGSYAKAKALLDNYGVIRPPMQRALDRLSDVPVDIEPHFPLAQR
;
A
#
# COMPACT_ATOMS: atom_id res chain seq x y z
N LEU A 1 -9.53 5.37 9.46
CA LEU A 1 -10.93 5.17 9.00
C LEU A 1 -11.15 3.71 8.61
N GLY A 2 -12.38 3.32 8.30
CA GLY A 2 -12.72 1.93 7.93
C GLY A 2 -13.13 1.06 9.13
N PRO A 3 -13.37 -0.25 8.90
CA PRO A 3 -13.80 -1.18 9.94
C PRO A 3 -12.77 -1.34 11.07
N HIS A 4 -13.25 -1.42 12.32
CA HIS A 4 -12.41 -1.69 13.50
C HIS A 4 -13.12 -2.65 14.45
N ASN A 5 -14.30 -2.27 14.94
CA ASN A 5 -15.23 -3.15 15.64
C ASN A 5 -16.19 -3.74 14.61
N ILE A 6 -16.37 -5.07 14.63
CA ILE A 6 -17.16 -5.80 13.64
C ILE A 6 -17.97 -6.91 14.32
N ASN A 7 -18.99 -7.40 13.63
CA ASN A 7 -19.66 -8.66 13.94
C ASN A 7 -19.35 -9.63 12.79
N ALA A 8 -18.48 -10.61 13.04
CA ALA A 8 -17.95 -11.52 12.01
C ALA A 8 -18.92 -12.67 11.66
N GLY A 9 -20.23 -12.41 11.65
CA GLY A 9 -21.27 -13.38 11.30
C GLY A 9 -21.60 -14.41 12.39
N GLY A 10 -20.94 -14.34 13.56
CA GLY A 10 -21.16 -15.24 14.71
C GLY A 10 -22.07 -14.67 15.80
N GLY A 11 -22.58 -13.45 15.65
CA GLY A 11 -23.40 -12.78 16.67
C GLY A 11 -22.60 -12.09 17.77
N GLU A 12 -21.35 -12.48 18.01
CA GLU A 12 -20.46 -11.83 18.97
C GLU A 12 -19.70 -10.63 18.38
N GLU A 13 -19.59 -9.57 19.17
CA GLU A 13 -18.73 -8.43 18.86
C GLU A 13 -17.25 -8.83 18.91
N THR A 14 -16.51 -8.44 17.89
CA THR A 14 -15.07 -8.68 17.79
C THR A 14 -14.38 -7.50 17.12
N THR A 15 -13.07 -7.60 16.93
CA THR A 15 -12.31 -6.56 16.21
C THR A 15 -11.61 -7.15 15.01
N VAL A 16 -11.39 -6.32 13.99
CA VAL A 16 -10.62 -6.67 12.80
C VAL A 16 -9.26 -7.26 13.20
N ARG A 17 -8.58 -6.64 14.17
CA ARG A 17 -7.30 -7.11 14.69
C ARG A 17 -7.38 -8.54 15.26
N LYS A 18 -8.42 -8.84 16.04
CA LYS A 18 -8.61 -10.19 16.60
C LYS A 18 -8.85 -11.22 15.51
N GLN A 19 -9.62 -10.88 14.48
CA GLN A 19 -9.95 -11.82 13.40
C GLN A 19 -8.78 -12.04 12.43
N LEU A 20 -8.04 -10.99 12.08
CA LEU A 20 -6.92 -11.09 11.14
C LEU A 20 -5.60 -11.56 11.77
N LYS A 21 -5.50 -11.57 13.11
CA LYS A 21 -4.36 -12.13 13.85
C LYS A 21 -3.03 -11.54 13.36
N GLU A 22 -2.06 -12.39 13.00
CA GLU A 22 -0.74 -12.00 12.51
C GLU A 22 -0.75 -11.29 11.16
N LEU A 23 -1.85 -11.39 10.40
CA LEU A 23 -2.01 -10.71 9.12
C LEU A 23 -2.47 -9.26 9.30
N TYR A 24 -2.96 -8.90 10.49
CA TYR A 24 -3.59 -7.62 10.75
C TYR A 24 -2.69 -6.45 10.38
N SER A 25 -1.45 -6.42 10.86
CA SER A 25 -0.57 -5.26 10.68
C SER A 25 -0.33 -4.95 9.20
N ALA A 26 0.03 -5.96 8.39
CA ALA A 26 0.29 -5.74 6.98
C ALA A 26 -0.97 -5.29 6.20
N ILE A 27 -2.15 -5.82 6.55
CA ILE A 27 -3.42 -5.39 5.96
C ILE A 27 -3.79 -3.98 6.39
N GLU A 28 -3.56 -3.63 7.65
CA GLU A 28 -3.88 -2.31 8.20
C GLU A 28 -2.98 -1.22 7.61
N GLU A 29 -1.68 -1.49 7.45
CA GLU A 29 -0.76 -0.61 6.72
C GLU A 29 -1.19 -0.44 5.26
N ALA A 30 -1.48 -1.54 4.56
CA ALA A 30 -1.96 -1.48 3.18
C ALA A 30 -3.28 -0.69 3.05
N LYS A 31 -4.19 -0.82 4.03
CA LYS A 31 -5.41 -0.03 4.11
C LYS A 31 -5.08 1.45 4.26
N ALA A 32 -4.24 1.80 5.23
CA ALA A 32 -3.93 3.19 5.56
C ALA A 32 -3.38 3.93 4.34
N ASP A 33 -2.41 3.33 3.64
CA ASP A 33 -1.82 3.90 2.42
C ASP A 33 -2.86 4.04 1.29
N ILE A 34 -3.57 2.97 0.92
CA ILE A 34 -4.47 2.99 -0.24
C ILE A 34 -5.71 3.86 0.00
N THR A 35 -6.24 3.86 1.24
CA THR A 35 -7.33 4.76 1.62
C THR A 35 -6.86 6.21 1.72
N GLY A 36 -5.59 6.44 2.04
CA GLY A 36 -4.95 7.75 1.96
C GLY A 36 -4.94 8.31 0.53
N LEU A 37 -4.53 7.49 -0.45
CA LEU A 37 -4.59 7.87 -1.86
C LEU A 37 -6.03 8.14 -2.32
N TRP A 38 -6.95 7.25 -1.94
CA TRP A 38 -8.38 7.42 -2.23
C TRP A 38 -8.94 8.74 -1.67
N ALA A 39 -8.64 9.02 -0.40
CA ALA A 39 -9.14 10.21 0.29
C ALA A 39 -8.54 11.49 -0.30
N LEU A 40 -7.24 11.50 -0.60
CA LEU A 40 -6.59 12.64 -1.25
C LEU A 40 -7.20 12.91 -2.64
N GLN A 41 -7.45 11.87 -3.43
CA GLN A 41 -8.15 12.01 -4.69
C GLN A 41 -9.56 12.59 -4.52
N TYR A 42 -10.31 12.08 -3.54
CA TYR A 42 -11.65 12.58 -3.22
C TYR A 42 -11.62 14.07 -2.83
N LEU A 43 -10.68 14.49 -1.99
CA LEU A 43 -10.54 15.89 -1.58
C LEU A 43 -10.16 16.81 -2.76
N MET A 44 -9.30 16.35 -3.67
CA MET A 44 -8.99 17.07 -4.91
C MET A 44 -10.21 17.21 -5.82
N ASP A 45 -11.00 16.15 -5.97
CA ASP A 45 -12.21 16.17 -6.79
C ASP A 45 -13.28 17.12 -6.19
N LYS A 46 -13.28 17.31 -4.87
CA LYS A 46 -14.11 18.29 -4.15
C LYS A 46 -13.52 19.70 -4.12
N GLY A 47 -12.33 19.93 -4.67
CA GLY A 47 -11.67 21.23 -4.66
C GLY A 47 -11.15 21.68 -3.29
N MET A 48 -11.03 20.75 -2.33
CA MET A 48 -10.45 21.00 -1.00
C MET A 48 -8.92 20.90 -0.98
N VAL A 49 -8.35 20.22 -1.98
CA VAL A 49 -6.90 20.13 -2.24
C VAL A 49 -6.64 20.56 -3.68
N GLU A 50 -5.51 21.21 -3.93
CA GLU A 50 -5.17 21.74 -5.25
C GLU A 50 -5.05 20.61 -6.29
N LYS A 51 -5.75 20.74 -7.42
CA LYS A 51 -5.78 19.71 -8.48
C LYS A 51 -4.41 19.45 -9.12
N SER A 52 -3.51 20.43 -9.10
CA SER A 52 -2.14 20.30 -9.61
C SER A 52 -1.35 19.20 -8.87
N MET A 53 -1.75 18.87 -7.63
CA MET A 53 -1.17 17.78 -6.86
C MET A 53 -1.57 16.38 -7.36
N GLY A 54 -2.58 16.25 -8.23
CA GLY A 54 -3.10 14.94 -8.65
C GLY A 54 -2.08 14.08 -9.41
N ARG A 55 -1.31 14.69 -10.32
CA ARG A 55 -0.27 13.99 -11.07
C ARG A 55 0.95 13.66 -10.21
N SER A 56 1.30 14.55 -9.28
CA SER A 56 2.39 14.30 -8.33
C SER A 56 2.01 13.28 -7.27
N LEU A 57 0.73 13.15 -6.89
CA LEU A 57 0.25 12.19 -5.89
C LEU A 57 0.68 10.75 -6.21
N TYR A 58 0.20 10.22 -7.34
CA TYR A 58 0.45 8.82 -7.69
C TYR A 58 1.90 8.56 -8.09
N THR A 59 2.55 9.53 -8.72
CA THR A 59 3.97 9.40 -9.11
C THR A 59 4.86 9.38 -7.86
N THR A 60 4.60 10.25 -6.88
CA THR A 60 5.32 10.27 -5.60
C THR A 60 5.04 9.00 -4.81
N PHE A 61 3.80 8.53 -4.78
CA PHE A 61 3.45 7.24 -4.18
C PHE A 61 4.23 6.10 -4.82
N LEU A 62 4.26 5.99 -6.15
CA LEU A 62 5.01 4.97 -6.86
C LEU A 62 6.50 4.98 -6.49
N ALA A 63 7.11 6.16 -6.44
CA ALA A 63 8.50 6.29 -5.99
C ALA A 63 8.67 5.84 -4.53
N SER A 64 7.75 6.23 -3.64
CA SER A 64 7.76 5.85 -2.23
C SER A 64 7.53 4.35 -2.03
N CYS A 65 6.83 3.66 -2.94
CA CYS A 65 6.72 2.20 -2.88
C CYS A 65 8.12 1.58 -2.83
N PHE A 66 9.02 1.93 -3.75
CA PHE A 66 10.39 1.41 -3.77
C PHE A 66 11.19 1.75 -2.51
N ARG A 67 10.94 2.91 -1.89
CA ARG A 67 11.54 3.24 -0.59
C ARG A 67 11.04 2.28 0.50
N SER A 68 9.73 2.10 0.62
CA SER A 68 9.14 1.27 1.68
C SER A 68 9.46 -0.21 1.53
N VAL A 69 9.48 -0.78 0.31
CA VAL A 69 9.79 -2.22 0.17
C VAL A 69 11.24 -2.56 0.52
N ARG A 70 12.15 -1.57 0.57
CA ARG A 70 13.55 -1.75 0.97
C ARG A 70 13.72 -1.98 2.48
N PHE A 71 12.70 -1.72 3.30
CA PHE A 71 12.65 -2.21 4.67
C PHE A 71 12.45 -3.73 4.75
N GLY A 72 12.00 -4.35 3.65
CA GLY A 72 11.80 -5.79 3.51
C GLY A 72 10.34 -6.20 3.63
N VAL A 73 9.95 -7.25 2.89
CA VAL A 73 8.58 -7.81 2.92
C VAL A 73 8.30 -8.71 4.13
N THR A 74 9.28 -8.87 5.02
CA THR A 74 9.09 -9.48 6.34
C THR A 74 8.50 -8.49 7.35
N GLU A 75 8.63 -7.19 7.08
CA GLU A 75 8.03 -6.11 7.87
C GLU A 75 6.62 -5.81 7.32
N ALA A 76 5.70 -5.38 8.20
CA ALA A 76 4.29 -5.22 7.88
C ALA A 76 4.04 -4.13 6.83
N HIS A 77 4.66 -2.96 6.96
CA HIS A 77 4.54 -1.87 6.00
C HIS A 77 5.13 -2.25 4.64
N GLY A 78 6.35 -2.81 4.61
CA GLY A 78 6.98 -3.30 3.38
C GLY A 78 6.12 -4.34 2.66
N LYS A 79 5.52 -5.27 3.39
CA LYS A 79 4.60 -6.27 2.84
C LYS A 79 3.30 -5.64 2.32
N GLY A 80 2.73 -4.69 3.06
CA GLY A 80 1.53 -3.95 2.66
C GLY A 80 1.73 -3.11 1.41
N ILE A 81 2.91 -2.50 1.25
CA ILE A 81 3.29 -1.77 0.04
C ILE A 81 3.48 -2.72 -1.15
N ALA A 82 4.10 -3.88 -0.95
CA ALA A 82 4.22 -4.88 -2.01
C ALA A 82 2.84 -5.32 -2.53
N VAL A 83 1.86 -5.51 -1.63
CA VAL A 83 0.45 -5.77 -2.01
C VAL A 83 -0.08 -4.69 -2.93
N GLN A 84 0.02 -3.43 -2.50
CA GLN A 84 -0.49 -2.29 -3.27
C GLN A 84 0.18 -2.19 -4.64
N PHE A 85 1.51 -2.28 -4.68
CA PHE A 85 2.25 -2.20 -5.93
C PHE A 85 1.84 -3.31 -6.92
N ASN A 86 1.83 -4.56 -6.46
CA ASN A 86 1.54 -5.69 -7.33
C ASN A 86 0.08 -5.70 -7.78
N TYR A 87 -0.86 -5.36 -6.89
CA TYR A 87 -2.28 -5.24 -7.24
C TYR A 87 -2.50 -4.16 -8.30
N LEU A 88 -1.93 -2.97 -8.10
CA LEU A 88 -2.02 -1.87 -9.07
C LEU A 88 -1.30 -2.19 -10.40
N THR A 89 -0.27 -3.02 -10.38
CA THR A 89 0.38 -3.53 -11.59
C THR A 89 -0.54 -4.46 -12.36
N ASP A 90 -1.22 -5.39 -11.68
CA ASP A 90 -2.15 -6.35 -12.30
C ASP A 90 -3.42 -5.63 -12.84
N GLU A 91 -3.89 -4.60 -12.13
CA GLU A 91 -4.91 -3.66 -12.64
C GLU A 91 -4.37 -2.71 -13.73
N GLY A 92 -3.12 -2.87 -14.16
CA GLY A 92 -2.48 -2.09 -15.22
C GLY A 92 -2.37 -0.59 -14.95
N ALA A 93 -2.52 -0.17 -13.70
CA ALA A 93 -2.33 1.20 -13.25
C ALA A 93 -0.85 1.54 -13.03
N ILE A 94 -0.01 0.54 -12.78
CA ILE A 94 1.45 0.64 -12.83
C ILE A 94 1.95 -0.15 -14.03
N LYS A 95 2.82 0.46 -14.83
CA LYS A 95 3.43 -0.16 -16.01
C LYS A 95 4.94 -0.20 -15.86
N PHE A 96 5.52 -1.35 -16.18
CA PHE A 96 6.97 -1.53 -16.28
C PHE A 96 7.41 -1.33 -17.74
N ASP A 97 8.46 -0.54 -17.93
CA ASP A 97 9.15 -0.39 -19.21
C ASP A 97 10.40 -1.29 -19.21
N GLU A 98 10.34 -2.39 -19.96
CA GLU A 98 11.45 -3.36 -20.09
C GLU A 98 12.72 -2.74 -20.69
N ARG A 99 12.60 -1.67 -21.51
CA ARG A 99 13.75 -1.03 -22.15
C ARG A 99 14.53 -0.16 -21.19
N THR A 100 13.84 0.58 -20.32
CA THR A 100 14.47 1.49 -19.35
C THR A 100 14.65 0.89 -17.96
N GLY A 101 13.94 -0.20 -17.68
CA GLY A 101 13.86 -0.79 -16.35
C GLY A 101 13.17 0.12 -15.33
N THR A 102 12.27 1.02 -15.78
CA THR A 102 11.56 1.98 -14.92
C THR A 102 10.06 1.72 -14.89
N PHE A 103 9.38 2.28 -13.89
CA PHE A 103 7.94 2.17 -13.73
C PHE A 103 7.26 3.52 -13.99
N ARG A 104 6.03 3.48 -14.50
CA ARG A 104 5.18 4.66 -14.68
C ARG A 104 3.75 4.39 -14.24
N ILE A 105 3.05 5.47 -13.87
CA ILE A 105 1.61 5.44 -13.63
C ILE A 105 0.86 5.53 -14.97
N GLU A 106 -0.19 4.73 -15.10
CA GLU A 106 -1.18 4.84 -16.16
C GLU A 106 -2.39 5.63 -15.63
N GLU A 107 -2.42 6.93 -15.92
CA GLU A 107 -3.39 7.87 -15.33
C GLU A 107 -4.84 7.49 -15.62
N SER A 108 -5.10 6.86 -16.77
CA SER A 108 -6.43 6.40 -17.16
C SER A 108 -6.97 5.28 -16.27
N ARG A 109 -6.10 4.54 -15.56
CA ARG A 109 -6.46 3.35 -14.76
C ARG A 109 -6.27 3.51 -13.25
N ILE A 110 -5.38 4.41 -12.83
CA ILE A 110 -4.95 4.50 -11.42
C ILE A 110 -6.09 4.77 -10.43
N LYS A 111 -7.01 5.68 -10.75
CA LYS A 111 -8.14 6.00 -9.85
C LYS A 111 -9.05 4.79 -9.61
N GLU A 112 -9.37 4.05 -10.67
CA GLU A 112 -10.20 2.87 -10.58
C GLU A 112 -9.50 1.74 -9.80
N ALA A 113 -8.21 1.52 -10.07
CA ALA A 113 -7.42 0.50 -9.39
C ALA A 113 -7.30 0.77 -7.88
N VAL A 114 -7.07 2.04 -7.49
CA VAL A 114 -7.08 2.47 -6.08
C VAL A 114 -8.45 2.25 -5.43
N ASN A 115 -9.54 2.58 -6.13
CA ASN A 115 -10.90 2.32 -5.64
C ASN A 115 -11.15 0.82 -5.40
N LYS A 116 -10.73 -0.04 -6.34
CA LYS A 116 -10.91 -1.50 -6.23
C LYS A 116 -10.16 -2.06 -5.03
N LEU A 117 -8.87 -1.77 -4.91
CA LEU A 117 -8.07 -2.26 -3.79
C LEU A 117 -8.57 -1.73 -2.44
N THR A 118 -8.95 -0.45 -2.39
CA THR A 118 -9.58 0.14 -1.20
C THR A 118 -10.82 -0.63 -0.79
N ARG A 119 -11.73 -0.89 -1.75
CA ARG A 119 -12.95 -1.66 -1.49
C ARG A 119 -12.63 -3.08 -1.03
N GLU A 120 -11.70 -3.76 -1.66
CA GLU A 120 -11.31 -5.12 -1.31
C GLU A 120 -10.80 -5.22 0.13
N ILE A 121 -9.84 -4.35 0.50
CA ILE A 121 -9.27 -4.33 1.85
C ILE A 121 -10.32 -3.94 2.90
N LEU A 122 -11.16 -2.95 2.62
CA LEU A 122 -12.22 -2.58 3.58
C LEU A 122 -13.27 -3.68 3.73
N THR A 123 -13.61 -4.39 2.64
CA THR A 123 -14.59 -5.48 2.68
C THR A 123 -14.04 -6.67 3.46
N LEU A 124 -12.81 -7.11 3.19
CA LEU A 124 -12.24 -8.25 3.91
C LEU A 124 -12.04 -7.94 5.40
N GLN A 125 -11.75 -6.68 5.77
CA GLN A 125 -11.72 -6.26 7.16
C GLN A 125 -13.11 -6.25 7.79
N ALA A 126 -14.13 -5.72 7.11
CA ALA A 126 -15.50 -5.69 7.61
C ALA A 126 -16.04 -7.09 7.89
N GLU A 127 -15.69 -8.06 7.05
CA GLU A 127 -16.03 -9.47 7.21
C GLU A 127 -15.17 -10.19 8.27
N GLY A 128 -14.06 -9.60 8.71
CA GLY A 128 -13.06 -10.29 9.53
C GLY A 128 -12.43 -11.49 8.83
N SER A 129 -12.34 -11.47 7.50
CA SER A 129 -11.97 -12.65 6.72
C SER A 129 -10.45 -12.89 6.70
N TYR A 130 -9.98 -13.70 7.65
CA TYR A 130 -8.58 -14.14 7.71
C TYR A 130 -8.14 -14.83 6.40
N ALA A 131 -9.01 -15.65 5.80
CA ALA A 131 -8.69 -16.37 4.56
C ALA A 131 -8.46 -15.41 3.38
N LYS A 132 -9.32 -14.38 3.21
CA LYS A 132 -9.15 -13.36 2.17
C LYS A 132 -7.91 -12.50 2.43
N ALA A 133 -7.66 -12.11 3.68
CA ALA A 133 -6.44 -11.40 4.07
C ALA A 133 -5.19 -12.21 3.71
N LYS A 134 -5.18 -13.51 4.01
CA LYS A 134 -4.05 -14.39 3.72
C LYS A 134 -3.83 -14.51 2.22
N ALA A 135 -4.89 -14.75 1.44
CA ALA A 135 -4.79 -14.85 -0.01
C ALA A 135 -4.25 -13.56 -0.64
N LEU A 136 -4.72 -12.39 -0.19
CA LEU A 136 -4.21 -11.10 -0.67
C LEU A 136 -2.71 -10.95 -0.38
N LEU A 137 -2.27 -11.27 0.83
CA LEU A 137 -0.87 -11.20 1.24
C LEU A 137 0.02 -12.22 0.53
N ASP A 138 -0.44 -13.45 0.32
CA ASP A 138 0.33 -14.50 -0.35
C ASP A 138 0.50 -14.17 -1.84
N ASN A 139 -0.53 -13.66 -2.50
CA ASN A 139 -0.52 -13.38 -3.95
C ASN A 139 0.24 -12.10 -4.30
N TYR A 140 0.13 -11.07 -3.45
CA TYR A 140 0.62 -9.73 -3.76
C TYR A 140 1.70 -9.22 -2.80
N GLY A 141 1.87 -9.79 -1.61
CA GLY A 141 2.86 -9.36 -0.61
C GLY A 141 4.27 -9.89 -0.88
N VAL A 142 4.69 -9.95 -2.14
CA VAL A 142 5.96 -10.56 -2.59
C VAL A 142 6.76 -9.61 -3.48
N ILE A 143 8.08 -9.77 -3.50
CA ILE A 143 8.93 -9.06 -4.47
C ILE A 143 8.90 -9.82 -5.81
N ARG A 144 8.26 -9.22 -6.82
CA ARG A 144 8.24 -9.78 -8.18
C ARG A 144 9.51 -9.40 -8.96
N PRO A 145 9.93 -10.17 -9.98
CA PRO A 145 11.19 -9.92 -10.70
C PRO A 145 11.38 -8.49 -11.24
N PRO A 146 10.35 -7.81 -11.83
CA PRO A 146 10.52 -6.43 -12.26
C PRO A 146 10.83 -5.46 -11.11
N MET A 147 10.22 -5.67 -9.94
CA MET A 147 10.49 -4.88 -8.75
C MET A 147 11.92 -5.14 -8.25
N GLN A 148 12.34 -6.40 -8.18
CA GLN A 148 13.71 -6.75 -7.77
C GLN A 148 14.76 -6.05 -8.64
N ARG A 149 14.60 -6.07 -9.97
CA ARG A 149 15.53 -5.38 -10.88
C ARG A 149 15.65 -3.88 -10.62
N ALA A 150 14.57 -3.23 -10.20
CA ALA A 150 14.62 -1.83 -9.81
C ALA A 150 15.30 -1.63 -8.45
N LEU A 151 15.06 -2.54 -7.49
CA LEU A 151 15.69 -2.51 -6.17
C LEU A 151 17.22 -2.70 -6.25
N ASP A 152 17.70 -3.59 -7.14
CA ASP A 152 19.12 -3.86 -7.33
C ASP A 152 19.90 -2.60 -7.75
N ARG A 153 19.24 -1.68 -8.45
CA ARG A 153 19.79 -0.38 -8.88
C ARG A 153 19.81 0.69 -7.79
N LEU A 154 19.27 0.39 -6.61
CA LEU A 154 19.18 1.30 -5.45
C LEU A 154 20.13 0.88 -4.32
N SER A 155 21.08 -0.01 -4.59
CA SER A 155 22.06 -0.52 -3.61
C SER A 155 22.94 0.58 -3.02
N ASP A 156 23.29 1.59 -3.81
CA ASP A 156 24.11 2.73 -3.35
C ASP A 156 23.30 3.86 -2.69
N VAL A 157 21.97 3.76 -2.66
CA VAL A 157 21.10 4.76 -2.01
C VAL A 157 20.83 4.32 -0.58
N PRO A 158 20.88 5.19 0.45
CA PRO A 158 20.49 4.81 1.81
C PRO A 158 19.04 4.30 1.88
N VAL A 159 18.76 3.33 2.76
CA VAL A 159 17.38 2.84 2.98
C VAL A 159 16.57 3.86 3.79
N ASP A 160 17.16 4.34 4.87
CA ASP A 160 16.56 5.29 5.79
C ASP A 160 17.66 6.11 6.48
N ILE A 161 17.27 6.91 7.47
CA ILE A 161 18.15 7.78 8.24
C ILE A 161 18.55 7.15 9.58
N GLU A 162 19.75 7.47 10.04
CA GLU A 162 20.16 7.25 11.43
C GLU A 162 20.14 8.60 12.15
N PRO A 163 19.17 8.86 13.04
CA PRO A 163 19.02 10.18 13.62
C PRO A 163 20.07 10.44 14.70
N HIS A 164 20.82 11.53 14.55
CA HIS A 164 21.64 12.08 15.61
C HIS A 164 20.83 13.19 16.33
N PHE A 165 20.58 13.02 17.64
CA PHE A 165 19.77 13.93 18.46
C PHE A 165 20.63 14.70 19.52
N PRO A 166 21.38 15.74 19.13
CA PRO A 166 22.28 16.47 20.04
C PRO A 166 21.62 17.03 21.30
N LEU A 167 20.33 17.38 21.23
CA LEU A 167 19.61 17.99 22.35
C LEU A 167 19.10 16.98 23.38
N ALA A 168 19.07 15.69 23.05
CA ALA A 168 18.64 14.60 23.94
C ALA A 168 19.79 13.95 24.72
N GLN A 169 21.04 14.31 24.43
CA GLN A 169 22.25 13.79 25.08
C GLN A 169 22.61 14.54 26.38
N ARG A 170 21.66 15.25 26.99
CA ARG A 170 21.85 16.03 28.23
C ARG A 170 21.36 15.29 29.45
#